data_AF-A0A815SZG1-F1
#
_entry.id   AF-A0A815SZG1-F1
#
_cell.length_a   1.000
_cell.length_b   1.000
_cell.length_c   1.000
_cell.angle_alpha   90.00
_cell.angle_beta   90.00
_cell.angle_gamma   90.00
#
_symmetry.space_group_name_H-M   'P 1'
#
loop_
_entity.id
_entity.type
_entity.pdbx_description
1 polymer ?
#
loop_
_entity_poly.entity_id
_entity_poly.type
_entity_poly.pdbx_seq_one_letter_code
_entity_poly.pdbx_strand_id
1 'polypeptide(L)'
;MHGRTTASMFRTNNQFEGWNTRMHKLMECEHPSLWKFFDKLKLEEANVRIHVIQAGVSQQPPSQQQRYAEYNQRLLHLLEHAHADLDRQINSIAHNIKL
;
A
#
# COMPACT_ATOMS: atom_id res chain seq x y z
N MET A 1 -1.28 -13.00 4.01
CA MET A 1 -1.90 -11.66 4.19
C MET A 1 -2.65 -11.55 5.51
N HIS A 2 -3.50 -12.51 5.88
CA HIS A 2 -4.29 -12.52 7.13
C HIS A 2 -3.50 -12.12 8.40
N GLY A 3 -2.41 -12.83 8.73
CA GLY A 3 -1.62 -12.58 9.94
C GLY A 3 -0.96 -11.19 10.02
N ARG A 4 -0.76 -10.52 8.88
CA ARG A 4 -0.22 -9.15 8.84
C ARG A 4 -1.32 -8.11 9.05
N THR A 5 -2.52 -8.36 8.53
CA THR A 5 -3.68 -7.49 8.76
C THR A 5 -4.13 -7.54 10.21
N THR A 6 -4.13 -8.70 10.86
CA THR A 6 -4.40 -8.82 12.31
C THR A 6 -3.34 -8.14 13.18
N ALA A 7 -2.10 -8.07 12.70
CA ALA A 7 -1.00 -7.38 13.37
C ALA A 7 -0.86 -5.89 12.96
N SER A 8 -1.81 -5.34 12.19
CA SER A 8 -1.75 -3.98 11.63
C SER A 8 -0.44 -3.66 10.88
N MET A 9 0.20 -4.69 10.32
CA MET A 9 1.43 -4.56 9.55
C MET A 9 1.13 -4.33 8.06
N PHE A 10 2.02 -3.60 7.39
CA PHE A 10 1.95 -3.44 5.93
C PHE A 10 1.92 -4.80 5.21
N ARG A 11 1.00 -4.96 4.25
CA ARG A 11 1.01 -6.08 3.30
C ARG A 11 2.28 -5.98 2.48
N THR A 12 3.02 -7.08 2.38
CA THR A 12 4.43 -7.09 1.97
C THR A 12 4.68 -6.56 0.56
N ASN A 13 3.69 -6.56 -0.34
CA ASN A 13 3.87 -6.06 -1.70
C ASN A 13 3.33 -4.64 -1.94
N ASN A 14 2.44 -4.09 -1.10
CA ASN A 14 1.79 -2.80 -1.37
C ASN A 14 2.81 -1.66 -1.57
N GLN A 15 3.92 -1.72 -0.83
CA GLN A 15 4.99 -0.72 -0.95
C GLN A 15 5.75 -0.86 -2.26
N PHE A 16 6.05 -2.09 -2.68
CA PHE A 16 6.73 -2.36 -3.96
C PHE A 16 5.83 -2.06 -5.16
N GLU A 17 4.54 -2.41 -5.10
CA GLU A 17 3.55 -2.06 -6.12
C GLU A 17 3.35 -0.55 -6.22
N GLY A 18 3.27 0.13 -5.07
CA GLY A 18 3.20 1.58 -4.99
C GLY A 18 4.43 2.25 -5.58
N TRP A 19 5.62 1.75 -5.25
CA TRP A 19 6.89 2.21 -5.82
C TRP A 19 6.94 1.97 -7.33
N ASN A 20 6.58 0.78 -7.81
CA ASN A 20 6.57 0.47 -9.24
C ASN A 20 5.59 1.37 -10.02
N THR A 21 4.41 1.62 -9.45
CA THR A 21 3.42 2.54 -10.04
C THR A 21 3.95 3.98 -10.10
N ARG A 22 4.61 4.44 -9.03
CA ARG A 22 5.26 5.75 -8.98
C ARG A 22 6.36 5.86 -10.02
N MET A 23 7.22 4.84 -10.13
CA MET A 23 8.28 4.79 -11.13
C MET A 23 7.71 4.85 -12.55
N HIS A 24 6.69 4.05 -12.84
CA HIS A 24 6.03 4.09 -14.15
C HIS A 24 5.49 5.49 -14.49
N LYS A 25 4.86 6.16 -13.50
CA LYS A 25 4.40 7.55 -13.65
C LYS A 25 5.54 8.54 -13.84
N LEU A 26 6.66 8.35 -13.16
CA LEU A 26 7.84 9.23 -13.25
C LEU A 26 8.49 9.18 -14.64
N MET A 27 8.43 8.01 -15.27
CA MET A 27 9.01 7.74 -16.58
C MET A 27 8.19 8.35 -17.72
N GLU A 28 6.86 8.46 -17.56
CA GLU A 28 5.90 9.04 -18.54
C GLU A 28 5.98 8.43 -19.96
N CYS A 29 6.61 7.25 -20.10
CA CYS A 29 6.76 6.53 -21.37
C CYS A 29 7.12 5.07 -21.12
N GLU A 30 6.76 4.19 -22.05
CA GLU A 30 7.03 2.73 -21.96
C GLU A 30 8.47 2.37 -22.33
N HIS A 31 9.08 3.12 -23.24
CA HIS A 31 10.43 2.86 -23.76
C HIS A 31 11.29 4.14 -23.75
N PRO A 32 11.79 4.55 -22.56
CA PRO A 32 12.71 5.68 -22.44
C PRO A 32 14.03 5.41 -23.17
N SER A 33 14.70 6.48 -23.64
CA SER A 33 16.12 6.37 -23.93
C SER A 33 16.90 6.07 -22.64
N LEU A 34 18.05 5.43 -22.77
CA LEU A 34 18.89 5.10 -21.61
C LEU A 34 19.24 6.33 -20.76
N TRP A 35 19.48 7.47 -21.40
CA TRP A 35 19.75 8.74 -20.73
C TRP A 35 18.56 9.26 -19.94
N LYS A 36 17.37 9.30 -20.54
CA LYS A 36 16.14 9.69 -19.85
C LYS A 36 15.85 8.76 -18.67
N PHE A 37 16.10 7.47 -18.84
CA PHE A 37 15.99 6.50 -17.75
C PHE A 37 16.94 6.82 -16.60
N PHE A 38 18.23 7.07 -16.86
CA PHE A 38 19.17 7.44 -15.82
C PHE A 38 18.80 8.73 -15.08
N ASP A 39 18.33 9.74 -15.79
CA ASP A 39 17.93 11.01 -15.17
C ASP A 39 16.73 10.82 -14.23
N LYS A 40 15.72 10.04 -14.65
CA LYS A 40 14.57 9.71 -13.80
C LYS A 40 14.96 8.80 -12.64
N LEU A 41 15.90 7.87 -12.83
CA LEU A 41 16.38 7.00 -11.77
C LEU A 41 17.12 7.79 -10.67
N LYS A 42 17.95 8.78 -11.03
CA LYS A 42 18.58 9.69 -10.08
C LYS A 42 17.56 10.48 -9.27
N LEU A 43 16.49 10.95 -9.93
CA LEU A 43 15.41 11.68 -9.27
C LEU A 43 14.66 10.78 -8.26
N GLU A 44 14.38 9.53 -8.61
CA GLU A 44 13.76 8.61 -7.65
C GLU A 44 14.70 8.25 -6.50
N GLU A 45 15.99 8.04 -6.75
CA GLU A 45 16.97 7.78 -5.70
C GLU A 45 17.01 8.92 -4.67
N ALA A 46 17.00 10.18 -5.13
CA ALA A 46 16.92 11.34 -4.25
C ALA A 46 15.64 11.34 -3.39
N ASN A 47 14.49 10.97 -3.99
CA ASN A 47 13.22 10.86 -3.27
C ASN A 47 13.27 9.78 -2.19
N VAL A 48 13.78 8.59 -2.54
CA VAL A 48 13.92 7.46 -1.62
C VAL A 48 14.86 7.82 -0.48
N ARG A 49 15.98 8.49 -0.77
CA ARG A 49 16.93 8.95 0.25
C ARG A 49 16.28 9.90 1.26
N ILE A 50 15.45 10.84 0.81
CA ILE A 50 14.67 11.72 1.70
C ILE A 50 13.74 10.89 2.59
N HIS A 51 13.03 9.91 2.05
CA HIS A 51 12.12 9.05 2.83
C HIS A 51 12.88 8.23 3.88
N VAL A 52 14.06 7.70 3.56
CA VAL A 52 14.92 6.97 4.50
C VAL A 52 15.39 7.89 5.63
N ILE A 53 15.84 9.11 5.30
CA ILE A 53 16.25 10.10 6.32
C ILE A 53 15.07 10.46 7.22
N GLN A 54 13.89 10.73 6.63
CA GLN A 54 12.67 11.04 7.37
C GLN A 54 12.25 9.90 8.29
N ALA A 55 12.33 8.65 7.84
CA ALA A 55 12.04 7.47 8.66
C ALA A 55 13.06 7.26 9.80
N GLY A 56 14.32 7.67 9.59
CA GLY A 56 15.34 7.64 10.64
C GLY A 56 15.13 8.71 11.72
N VAL A 57 14.61 9.88 11.34
CA VAL A 57 14.33 11.02 12.25
C VAL A 57 12.95 10.89 12.91
N SER A 58 11.96 10.37 12.18
CA SER A 58 10.57 10.26 12.59
C SER A 58 10.27 8.80 12.88
N GLN A 59 10.09 8.42 14.15
CA GLN A 59 9.70 7.04 14.50
C GLN A 59 8.27 6.67 14.05
N GLN A 60 7.55 7.59 13.39
CA GLN A 60 6.18 7.35 12.96
C GLN A 60 6.19 6.82 11.52
N PRO A 61 5.58 5.65 11.26
CA PRO A 61 5.44 5.16 9.91
C PRO A 61 4.66 6.18 9.06
N PRO A 62 4.93 6.27 7.74
CA PRO A 62 4.20 7.16 6.85
C PRO A 62 2.70 6.92 7.02
N SER A 63 1.94 8.01 7.18
CA SER A 63 0.51 7.92 7.48
C SER A 63 -0.20 7.16 6.37
N GLN A 64 -0.81 6.03 6.73
CA GLN A 64 -1.67 5.29 5.82
C GLN A 64 -2.83 6.22 5.41
N GLN A 65 -3.15 6.29 4.11
CA GLN A 65 -4.31 7.07 3.66
C GLN A 65 -5.55 6.59 4.42
N GLN A 66 -6.36 7.54 4.92
CA GLN A 66 -7.54 7.27 5.76
C GLN A 66 -8.44 6.17 5.19
N ARG A 67 -8.68 6.18 3.86
CA ARG A 67 -9.48 5.13 3.19
C ARG A 67 -8.99 3.70 3.45
N TYR A 68 -7.67 3.49 3.50
CA TYR A 68 -7.11 2.17 3.75
C TYR A 68 -7.11 1.81 5.24
N ALA A 69 -7.02 2.80 6.12
CA ALA A 69 -7.18 2.61 7.55
C ALA A 69 -8.64 2.20 7.89
N GLU A 70 -9.62 2.92 7.34
CA GLU A 70 -11.04 2.58 7.46
C GLU A 70 -11.36 1.21 6.88
N TYR A 71 -10.82 0.89 5.71
CA TYR A 71 -10.98 -0.43 5.10
C TYR A 71 -10.42 -1.54 6.00
N ASN A 72 -9.22 -1.35 6.57
CA ASN A 72 -8.64 -2.30 7.52
C ASN A 72 -9.50 -2.46 8.77
N GLN A 73 -10.06 -1.37 9.31
CA GLN A 73 -10.99 -1.43 10.45
C GLN A 73 -12.25 -2.24 10.13
N ARG A 74 -12.85 -2.04 8.96
CA ARG A 74 -14.03 -2.83 8.53
C ARG A 74 -13.71 -4.33 8.43
N LEU A 75 -12.54 -4.67 7.88
CA LEU A 75 -12.09 -6.06 7.80
C LEU A 75 -11.84 -6.68 9.18
N LEU A 76 -11.21 -5.95 10.11
CA LEU A 76 -10.99 -6.41 11.47
C LEU A 76 -12.33 -6.64 12.19
N HIS A 77 -13.28 -5.71 12.05
CA HIS A 77 -14.60 -5.85 12.63
C HIS A 77 -15.33 -7.12 12.12
N LEU A 78 -15.24 -7.44 10.83
CA LEU A 78 -15.81 -8.67 10.25
C LEU A 78 -15.12 -9.97 10.73
N LEU A 79 -13.84 -9.88 11.09
CA LEU A 79 -13.09 -11.00 11.66
C LEU A 79 -13.48 -11.23 13.13
N GLU A 80 -13.62 -10.16 13.92
CA GLU A 80 -13.99 -10.24 15.33
C GLU A 80 -15.47 -10.60 15.53
N HIS A 81 -16.35 -10.11 14.64
CA HIS A 81 -17.81 -10.30 14.72
C HIS A 81 -18.31 -11.07 13.50
N ALA A 82 -17.75 -12.25 13.27
CA ALA A 82 -18.17 -13.11 12.17
C ALA A 82 -19.66 -13.49 12.29
N HIS A 83 -20.39 -13.35 11.19
CA HIS A 83 -21.77 -13.82 11.12
C HIS A 83 -21.81 -15.35 11.20
N ALA A 84 -22.75 -15.89 11.98
CA ALA A 84 -22.94 -17.34 12.08
C ALA A 84 -23.44 -17.97 10.77
N ASP A 85 -24.10 -17.18 9.93
CA ASP A 85 -24.58 -17.57 8.61
C ASP A 85 -23.53 -17.26 7.54
N LEU A 86 -23.08 -18.32 6.84
CA LEU A 86 -22.02 -18.27 5.84
C LEU A 86 -22.37 -17.34 4.68
N ASP A 87 -23.62 -17.38 4.21
CA ASP A 87 -24.06 -16.56 3.07
C ASP A 87 -24.03 -15.07 3.42
N ARG A 88 -24.44 -14.72 4.64
CA ARG A 88 -24.32 -13.34 5.16
C ARG A 88 -22.86 -12.94 5.31
N GLN A 89 -22.00 -13.82 5.80
CA GLN A 89 -20.57 -13.54 5.92
C GLN A 89 -19.92 -13.26 4.57
N ILE A 90 -20.18 -14.10 3.56
CA ILE A 90 -19.63 -13.92 2.21
C ILE A 90 -20.14 -12.62 1.58
N ASN A 91 -21.42 -12.31 1.72
CA ASN A 91 -22.00 -11.06 1.20
C ASN A 91 -21.43 -9.81 1.90
N SER A 92 -21.26 -9.85 3.23
CA SER A 92 -20.62 -8.78 3.98
C SER A 92 -19.16 -8.57 3.58
N ILE A 93 -18.41 -9.65 3.34
CA ILE A 93 -17.03 -9.59 2.82
C ILE A 93 -17.03 -9.00 1.40
N ALA A 94 -17.89 -9.47 0.51
CA ALA A 94 -17.97 -9.00 -0.87
C ALA A 94 -18.31 -7.49 -0.94
N HIS A 95 -19.20 -7.00 -0.08
CA HIS A 95 -19.54 -5.58 0.00
C HIS A 95 -18.35 -4.71 0.38
N ASN A 96 -17.47 -5.22 1.25
CA ASN A 96 -16.29 -4.50 1.70
C ASN A 96 -15.12 -4.59 0.71
N ILE A 97 -15.02 -5.65 -0.11
CA ILE A 97 -13.90 -5.87 -1.04
C ILE A 97 -13.95 -5.02 -2.32
N LYS A 98 -15.06 -4.33 -2.64
CA LYS A 98 -15.25 -3.59 -3.91
C LYS A 98 -13.95 -2.90 -4.40
N LEU A 99 -13.38 -3.49 -5.45
CA LEU A 99 -12.21 -3.05 -6.22
C LEU A 99 -12.47 -1.74 -6.93
#